data_AF-A0A843CUM2-F1
#
_entry.id   AF-A0A843CUM2-F1
#
_cell.length_a   1.000
_cell.length_b   1.000
_cell.length_c   1.000
_cell.angle_alpha   90.00
_cell.angle_beta   90.00
_cell.angle_gamma   90.00
#
_symmetry.space_group_name_H-M   'P 1'
#
loop_
_entity.id
_entity.type
_entity.pdbx_description
1 polymer ?
#
loop_
_entity_poly.entity_id
_entity_poly.type
_entity_poly.pdbx_seq_one_letter_code
_entity_poly.pdbx_strand_id
1 'polypeptide(L)'
;SYKEAMAAGDIQAASKYARSASRLDAETFSSSQKLLTLMGIPWFTAPSEGEAQAAVMTQKGDVAFSISQDYDSLLFGTPRLVRNMTVSRKRKVQGRTISVNPEIIVLSELLSGLKITRENLIEMGILIGTDFNDGIKGIGPKKALKIVRDGAFEKTIKENCPDLNYEEIMNFFLNPPYSSDYKLNWRDPDTDGLLAYLCEDYEFSRTRIEAILEKLNKGKGQKTLDQWFG
;
A
#
# COMPACT_ATOMS: atom_id res chain seq x y z
N SER A 1 18.80 19.64 -6.01
CA SER A 1 18.73 18.84 -7.26
C SER A 1 19.28 17.44 -7.00
N TYR A 2 19.00 16.44 -7.85
CA TYR A 2 19.64 15.10 -7.75
C TYR A 2 21.17 15.20 -7.53
N LYS A 3 21.80 16.20 -8.17
CA LYS A 3 23.24 16.48 -8.05
C LYS A 3 23.68 17.07 -6.69
N GLU A 4 22.81 17.76 -5.95
CA GLU A 4 23.10 18.30 -4.60
C GLU A 4 22.85 17.26 -3.49
N ALA A 5 21.87 16.37 -3.68
CA ALA A 5 21.60 15.26 -2.77
C ALA A 5 22.69 14.18 -2.82
N MET A 6 23.23 13.90 -4.02
CA MET A 6 24.41 13.04 -4.21
C MET A 6 25.69 13.65 -3.62
N ALA A 7 25.83 14.98 -3.56
CA ALA A 7 27.02 15.64 -3.01
C ALA A 7 27.04 15.67 -1.46
N ALA A 8 25.89 15.50 -0.80
CA ALA A 8 25.74 15.51 0.65
C ALA A 8 25.79 14.11 1.31
N GLY A 9 25.90 13.03 0.52
CA GLY A 9 25.95 11.65 1.03
C GLY A 9 24.62 11.13 1.60
N ASP A 10 23.50 11.82 1.37
CA ASP A 10 22.17 11.44 1.87
C ASP A 10 21.45 10.52 0.87
N ILE A 11 21.63 9.21 1.06
CA ILE A 11 21.12 8.15 0.19
C ILE A 11 19.56 8.10 0.19
N GLN A 12 18.90 8.55 1.26
CA GLN A 12 17.43 8.65 1.33
C GLN A 12 16.88 9.74 0.40
N ALA A 13 17.61 10.85 0.25
CA ALA A 13 17.23 11.92 -0.67
C ALA A 13 17.39 11.52 -2.16
N ALA A 14 18.27 10.56 -2.49
CA ALA A 14 18.49 10.07 -3.85
C ALA A 14 17.40 9.07 -4.31
N SER A 15 16.93 8.18 -3.42
CA SER A 15 15.77 7.31 -3.66
C SER A 15 14.46 8.13 -3.86
N LYS A 16 14.32 9.25 -3.13
CA LYS A 16 13.21 10.23 -3.18
C LYS A 16 13.05 10.99 -4.51
N TYR A 17 14.07 11.04 -5.37
CA TYR A 17 13.98 11.64 -6.72
C TYR A 17 13.79 10.61 -7.85
N ALA A 18 14.11 9.33 -7.59
CA ALA A 18 13.98 8.22 -8.55
C ALA A 18 12.59 7.55 -8.57
N ARG A 19 11.71 7.88 -7.60
CA ARG A 19 10.28 8.20 -7.88
C ARG A 19 10.23 9.45 -8.80
N SER A 20 10.75 9.43 -10.02
CA SER A 20 9.95 9.03 -11.18
C SER A 20 8.51 9.55 -11.04
N ALA A 21 8.17 10.71 -11.59
CA ALA A 21 7.58 10.79 -12.94
C ALA A 21 6.23 10.07 -13.13
N SER A 22 5.63 9.48 -12.08
CA SER A 22 4.19 9.17 -11.99
C SER A 22 3.52 10.22 -11.11
N ARG A 23 3.34 11.43 -11.66
CA ARG A 23 2.60 12.53 -10.99
C ARG A 23 1.19 12.06 -10.61
N LEU A 24 0.99 11.68 -9.35
CA LEU A 24 -0.14 12.24 -8.61
C LEU A 24 0.22 13.70 -8.44
N ASP A 25 -0.38 14.59 -9.22
CA ASP A 25 -0.20 16.02 -8.98
C ASP A 25 -0.81 16.40 -7.61
N ALA A 26 -0.31 17.49 -7.04
CA ALA A 26 -0.81 17.99 -5.75
C ALA A 26 -2.33 18.25 -5.79
N GLU A 27 -2.85 18.54 -6.98
CA GLU A 27 -4.27 18.69 -7.27
C GLU A 27 -5.04 17.38 -7.10
N THR A 28 -4.56 16.25 -7.63
CA THR A 28 -5.17 14.92 -7.49
C THR A 28 -5.17 14.50 -6.03
N PHE A 29 -4.09 14.79 -5.30
CA PHE A 29 -4.02 14.51 -3.87
C PHE A 29 -5.04 15.32 -3.08
N SER A 30 -5.05 16.64 -3.26
CA SER A 30 -5.98 17.56 -2.58
C SER A 30 -7.45 17.26 -2.93
N SER A 31 -7.72 17.01 -4.21
CA SER A 31 -9.07 16.71 -4.69
C SER A 31 -9.59 15.37 -4.16
N SER A 32 -8.71 14.36 -4.02
CA SER A 32 -9.04 13.09 -3.38
C SER A 32 -9.35 13.26 -1.90
N GLN A 33 -8.57 14.05 -1.17
CA GLN A 33 -8.83 14.37 0.24
C GLN A 33 -10.16 15.09 0.43
N LYS A 34 -10.46 16.09 -0.43
CA LYS A 34 -11.74 16.81 -0.42
C LYS A 34 -12.90 15.85 -0.69
N LEU A 35 -12.77 14.99 -1.70
CA LEU A 35 -13.78 13.98 -2.02
C LEU A 35 -14.04 13.03 -0.84
N LEU A 36 -13.00 12.45 -0.25
CA LEU A 36 -13.13 11.53 0.90
C LEU A 36 -13.79 12.22 2.09
N THR A 37 -13.42 13.48 2.34
CA THR A 37 -14.01 14.32 3.41
C THR A 37 -15.51 14.51 3.18
N LEU A 38 -15.92 14.90 1.97
CA LEU A 38 -17.31 15.07 1.59
C LEU A 38 -18.08 13.74 1.62
N MET A 39 -17.44 12.62 1.33
CA MET A 39 -18.02 11.29 1.46
C MET A 39 -18.13 10.80 2.92
N GLY A 40 -17.57 11.53 3.89
CA GLY A 40 -17.53 11.12 5.29
C GLY A 40 -16.59 9.94 5.57
N ILE A 41 -15.65 9.66 4.68
CA ILE A 41 -14.67 8.58 4.80
C ILE A 41 -13.42 9.11 5.51
N PRO A 42 -12.97 8.49 6.62
CA PRO A 42 -11.77 8.93 7.32
C PRO A 42 -10.53 8.70 6.45
N TRP A 43 -9.66 9.71 6.41
CA TRP A 43 -8.35 9.65 5.79
C TRP A 43 -7.36 10.41 6.67
N PHE A 44 -6.07 10.09 6.52
CA PHE A 44 -5.00 10.81 7.17
C PHE A 44 -3.71 10.62 6.37
N THR A 45 -2.69 11.41 6.68
CA THR A 45 -1.40 11.35 5.99
C THR A 45 -0.41 10.54 6.81
N ALA A 46 0.09 9.43 6.25
CA ALA A 46 1.17 8.66 6.85
C ALA A 46 2.48 9.49 6.86
N PRO A 47 3.37 9.29 7.84
CA PRO A 47 4.66 10.01 7.90
C PRO A 47 5.67 9.53 6.84
N SER A 48 5.44 8.35 6.25
CA SER A 48 6.27 7.74 5.21
C SER A 48 5.36 6.95 4.25
N GLU A 49 5.61 5.67 4.01
CA GLU A 49 4.80 4.84 3.12
C GLU A 49 3.42 4.53 3.70
N GLY A 50 2.37 4.72 2.89
CA GLY A 50 1.00 4.39 3.28
C GLY A 50 0.81 2.91 3.58
N GLU A 51 1.53 2.04 2.88
CA GLU A 51 1.54 0.59 3.13
C GLU A 51 2.13 0.21 4.48
N ALA A 52 3.17 0.93 4.89
CA ALA A 52 3.79 0.73 6.19
C ALA A 52 2.84 1.10 7.32
N GLN A 53 2.18 2.26 7.19
CA GLN A 53 1.14 2.68 8.13
C GLN A 53 -0.02 1.68 8.17
N ALA A 54 -0.52 1.24 7.02
CA ALA A 54 -1.61 0.26 6.94
C ALA A 54 -1.23 -1.08 7.58
N ALA A 55 0.00 -1.54 7.38
CA ALA A 55 0.53 -2.75 8.01
C ALA A 55 0.61 -2.62 9.54
N VAL A 56 1.04 -1.48 10.06
CA VAL A 56 1.06 -1.23 11.52
C VAL A 56 -0.36 -1.21 12.08
N MET A 57 -1.31 -0.59 11.40
CA MET A 57 -2.71 -0.55 11.84
C MET A 57 -3.35 -1.95 11.85
N THR A 58 -3.08 -2.79 10.85
CA THR A 58 -3.56 -4.19 10.86
C THR A 58 -2.88 -5.02 11.94
N GLN A 59 -1.59 -4.82 12.21
CA GLN A 59 -0.89 -5.50 13.31
C GLN A 59 -1.48 -5.15 14.67
N LYS A 60 -1.88 -3.89 14.88
CA LYS A 60 -2.54 -3.42 16.11
C LYS A 60 -3.98 -3.90 16.25
N GLY A 61 -4.59 -4.36 15.16
CA GLY A 61 -5.99 -4.76 15.14
C GLY A 61 -6.97 -3.60 14.95
N ASP A 62 -6.49 -2.39 14.68
CA ASP A 62 -7.33 -1.21 14.44
C ASP A 62 -8.13 -1.33 13.13
N VAL A 63 -7.59 -2.09 12.17
CA VAL A 63 -8.27 -2.48 10.93
C VAL A 63 -8.03 -3.95 10.64
N ALA A 64 -8.97 -4.61 9.96
CA ALA A 64 -8.90 -6.04 9.71
C ALA A 64 -7.96 -6.43 8.54
N PHE A 65 -7.76 -5.52 7.58
CA PHE A 65 -7.03 -5.78 6.35
C PHE A 65 -6.28 -4.53 5.86
N SER A 66 -5.09 -4.72 5.28
CA SER A 66 -4.49 -3.75 4.36
C SER A 66 -4.99 -4.06 2.96
N ILE A 67 -5.26 -3.05 2.14
CA ILE A 67 -5.69 -3.21 0.75
C ILE A 67 -4.64 -2.55 -0.15
N SER A 68 -3.93 -3.34 -0.95
CA SER A 68 -2.97 -2.83 -1.92
C SER A 68 -2.82 -3.75 -3.14
N GLN A 69 -2.29 -3.19 -4.24
CA GLN A 69 -1.81 -3.96 -5.39
C GLN A 69 -0.32 -4.28 -5.30
N ASP A 70 0.41 -3.78 -4.32
CA ASP A 70 1.81 -4.12 -4.11
C ASP A 70 1.96 -5.12 -2.96
N TYR A 71 3.12 -5.78 -2.91
CA TYR A 71 3.40 -6.80 -1.90
C TYR A 71 4.21 -6.24 -0.73
N ASP A 72 4.61 -4.97 -0.79
CA ASP A 72 5.42 -4.31 0.24
C ASP A 72 4.73 -4.28 1.60
N SER A 73 3.40 -4.22 1.61
CA SER A 73 2.57 -4.38 2.81
C SER A 73 2.90 -5.67 3.57
N LEU A 74 3.23 -6.77 2.89
CA LEU A 74 3.66 -8.02 3.54
C LEU A 74 5.09 -7.91 4.10
N LEU A 75 5.96 -7.15 3.45
CA LEU A 75 7.32 -6.85 3.94
C LEU A 75 7.24 -5.98 5.21
N PHE A 76 6.34 -4.99 5.25
CA PHE A 76 5.96 -4.23 6.44
C PHE A 76 5.16 -5.04 7.47
N GLY A 77 4.83 -6.29 7.13
CA GLY A 77 4.31 -7.27 8.08
C GLY A 77 2.80 -7.22 8.28
N THR A 78 2.03 -6.72 7.32
CA THR A 78 0.56 -6.80 7.41
C THR A 78 0.13 -8.26 7.60
N PRO A 79 -0.66 -8.59 8.62
CA PRO A 79 -1.14 -9.96 8.82
C PRO A 79 -2.03 -10.46 7.69
N ARG A 80 -2.82 -9.54 7.09
CA ARG A 80 -3.81 -9.84 6.05
C ARG A 80 -3.77 -8.75 4.99
N LEU A 81 -3.35 -9.09 3.79
CA LEU A 81 -3.35 -8.23 2.61
C LEU A 81 -4.50 -8.63 1.69
N VAL A 82 -5.29 -7.67 1.25
CA VAL A 82 -6.30 -7.85 0.21
C VAL A 82 -5.82 -7.20 -1.08
N ARG A 83 -5.81 -7.99 -2.15
CA ARG A 83 -5.46 -7.53 -3.50
C ARG A 83 -6.69 -7.51 -4.39
N ASN A 84 -6.59 -6.80 -5.53
CA ASN A 84 -7.64 -6.72 -6.56
C ASN A 84 -9.02 -6.17 -6.12
N MET A 85 -9.14 -5.52 -4.96
CA MET A 85 -10.41 -4.90 -4.52
C MET A 85 -10.86 -3.73 -5.39
N THR A 86 -9.90 -2.90 -5.82
CA THR A 86 -10.16 -1.68 -6.61
C THR A 86 -10.11 -1.91 -8.12
N VAL A 87 -9.86 -3.15 -8.56
CA VAL A 87 -9.69 -3.49 -9.98
C VAL A 87 -11.03 -3.94 -10.57
N SER A 88 -11.34 -3.47 -11.79
CA SER A 88 -12.50 -3.96 -12.53
C SER A 88 -12.43 -5.49 -12.72
N ARG A 89 -13.53 -6.20 -12.42
CA ARG A 89 -13.59 -7.68 -12.47
C ARG A 89 -13.20 -8.27 -13.82
N LYS A 90 -13.28 -7.51 -14.90
CA LYS A 90 -12.89 -7.94 -16.26
C LYS A 90 -11.82 -7.01 -16.79
N ARG A 91 -10.61 -7.53 -17.02
CA ARG A 91 -9.51 -6.81 -17.65
C ARG A 91 -9.18 -7.47 -19.00
N LYS A 92 -9.04 -6.66 -20.05
CA LYS A 92 -8.48 -7.13 -21.32
C LYS A 92 -6.95 -7.07 -21.22
N VAL A 93 -6.29 -8.21 -21.32
CA VAL A 93 -4.83 -8.32 -21.40
C VAL A 93 -4.52 -9.10 -22.67
N GLN A 94 -3.75 -8.49 -23.58
CA GLN A 94 -3.33 -9.11 -24.85
C GLN A 94 -4.50 -9.76 -25.63
N GLY A 95 -5.63 -9.05 -25.74
CA GLY A 95 -6.81 -9.52 -26.50
C GLY A 95 -7.68 -10.55 -25.77
N ARG A 96 -7.30 -11.05 -24.59
CA ARG A 96 -8.11 -11.97 -23.78
C ARG A 96 -8.74 -11.25 -22.60
N THR A 97 -10.00 -11.58 -22.30
CA THR A 97 -10.68 -11.09 -21.10
C THR A 97 -10.33 -12.01 -19.94
N ILE A 98 -9.65 -11.48 -18.94
CA ILE A 98 -9.30 -12.19 -17.72
C ILE A 98 -10.23 -11.71 -16.61
N SER A 99 -10.75 -12.65 -15.83
CA SER A 99 -11.50 -12.34 -14.61
C SER A 99 -10.51 -12.14 -13.47
N VAL A 100 -10.54 -10.97 -12.84
CA VAL A 100 -9.72 -10.68 -11.65
C VAL A 100 -10.65 -10.67 -10.45
N ASN A 101 -10.38 -11.56 -9.49
CA ASN A 101 -11.15 -11.65 -8.26
C ASN A 101 -10.33 -11.07 -7.09
N PRO A 102 -10.99 -10.50 -6.08
CA PRO A 102 -10.33 -10.17 -4.82
C PRO A 102 -9.61 -11.39 -4.24
N GLU A 103 -8.41 -11.15 -3.73
CA GLU A 103 -7.53 -12.17 -3.15
C GLU A 103 -7.15 -11.73 -1.74
N ILE A 104 -7.09 -12.67 -0.82
CA ILE A 104 -6.58 -12.44 0.54
C ILE A 104 -5.31 -13.25 0.72
N ILE A 105 -4.24 -12.57 1.10
CA ILE A 105 -2.97 -13.18 1.47
C ILE A 105 -2.81 -13.05 2.98
N VAL A 106 -2.67 -14.19 3.66
CA VAL A 106 -2.40 -14.25 5.10
C VAL A 106 -0.90 -14.46 5.29
N LEU A 107 -0.25 -13.49 5.94
CA LEU A 107 1.22 -13.49 6.07
C LEU A 107 1.73 -14.72 6.81
N SER A 108 1.07 -15.15 7.89
CA SER A 108 1.49 -16.33 8.65
C SER A 108 1.41 -17.62 7.81
N GLU A 109 0.39 -17.78 6.98
CA GLU A 109 0.25 -18.92 6.07
C GLU A 109 1.31 -18.90 4.98
N LEU A 110 1.59 -17.72 4.40
CA LEU A 110 2.65 -17.53 3.42
C LEU A 110 4.01 -17.91 3.99
N LEU A 111 4.36 -17.36 5.17
CA LEU A 111 5.63 -17.62 5.85
C LEU A 111 5.77 -19.09 6.23
N SER A 112 4.70 -19.72 6.74
CA SER A 112 4.68 -21.14 7.10
C SER A 112 4.83 -22.04 5.87
N GLY A 113 4.09 -21.77 4.79
CA GLY A 113 4.19 -22.50 3.53
C GLY A 113 5.58 -22.39 2.88
N LEU A 114 6.21 -21.23 3.03
CA LEU A 114 7.58 -20.97 2.59
C LEU A 114 8.64 -21.35 3.63
N LYS A 115 8.28 -21.77 4.84
CA LYS A 115 9.22 -22.12 5.94
C LYS A 115 10.32 -21.07 6.13
N ILE A 116 9.92 -19.80 6.19
CA ILE A 116 10.82 -18.65 6.37
C ILE A 116 10.22 -17.69 7.39
N THR A 117 11.06 -16.81 7.95
CA THR A 117 10.57 -15.70 8.78
C THR A 117 10.24 -14.48 7.93
N ARG A 118 9.70 -13.43 8.56
CA ARG A 118 9.45 -12.15 7.88
C ARG A 118 10.75 -11.47 7.49
N GLU A 119 11.79 -11.56 8.31
CA GLU A 119 13.14 -11.08 8.00
C GLU A 119 13.65 -11.73 6.72
N ASN A 120 13.53 -13.06 6.60
CA ASN A 120 13.89 -13.75 5.37
C ASN A 120 13.04 -13.33 4.15
N LEU A 121 11.77 -12.98 4.35
CA LEU A 121 10.94 -12.45 3.26
C LEU A 121 11.44 -11.07 2.79
N ILE A 122 11.90 -10.22 3.71
CA ILE A 122 12.50 -8.92 3.38
C ILE A 122 13.85 -9.12 2.69
N GLU A 123 14.70 -10.03 3.20
CA GLU A 123 15.95 -10.43 2.55
C GLU A 123 15.71 -10.90 1.11
N MET A 124 14.67 -11.72 0.88
CA MET A 124 14.27 -12.12 -0.46
C MET A 124 13.91 -10.91 -1.34
N GLY A 125 13.16 -9.94 -0.80
CA GLY A 125 12.85 -8.69 -1.48
C GLY A 125 14.12 -7.95 -1.91
N ILE A 126 15.07 -7.76 -0.99
CA ILE A 126 16.35 -7.08 -1.28
C ILE A 126 17.15 -7.83 -2.35
N LEU A 127 17.20 -9.17 -2.29
CA LEU A 127 17.91 -9.97 -3.30
C LEU A 127 17.30 -9.85 -4.70
N ILE A 128 15.97 -9.79 -4.79
CA ILE A 128 15.22 -9.71 -6.05
C ILE A 128 15.22 -8.28 -6.61
N GLY A 129 15.16 -7.29 -5.72
CA GLY A 129 14.97 -5.89 -6.02
C GLY A 129 13.71 -5.34 -5.35
N THR A 130 13.84 -4.15 -4.77
CA THR A 130 12.75 -3.37 -4.17
C THR A 130 12.81 -1.94 -4.71
N ASP A 131 11.86 -1.09 -4.33
CA ASP A 131 11.97 0.35 -4.65
C ASP A 131 13.19 1.03 -3.98
N PHE A 132 13.83 0.37 -3.01
CA PHE A 132 14.99 0.87 -2.28
C PHE A 132 16.33 0.35 -2.83
N ASN A 133 16.32 -0.67 -3.71
CA ASN A 133 17.53 -1.22 -4.31
C ASN A 133 17.24 -2.00 -5.61
N ASP A 134 18.17 -1.97 -6.56
CA ASP A 134 18.00 -2.60 -7.88
C ASP A 134 17.97 -4.14 -7.87
N GLY A 135 18.24 -4.77 -6.73
CA GLY A 135 18.38 -6.23 -6.59
C GLY A 135 19.66 -6.79 -7.21
N ILE A 136 19.81 -8.12 -7.18
CA ILE A 136 20.96 -8.82 -7.77
C ILE A 136 20.54 -9.47 -9.09
N LYS A 137 21.22 -9.08 -10.17
CA LYS A 137 20.97 -9.64 -11.51
C LYS A 137 21.07 -11.17 -11.51
N GLY A 138 20.00 -11.83 -11.98
CA GLY A 138 19.94 -13.29 -12.05
C GLY A 138 19.51 -13.97 -10.76
N ILE A 139 19.12 -13.22 -9.72
CA ILE A 139 18.43 -13.74 -8.54
C ILE A 139 16.94 -13.44 -8.66
N GLY A 140 16.16 -14.47 -8.98
CA GLY A 140 14.69 -14.42 -8.94
C GLY A 140 14.12 -15.10 -7.69
N PRO A 141 12.79 -15.14 -7.54
CA PRO A 141 12.11 -15.61 -6.31
C PRO A 141 12.55 -16.98 -5.80
N LYS A 142 12.70 -17.97 -6.69
CA LYS A 142 13.13 -19.32 -6.31
C LYS A 142 14.57 -19.36 -5.79
N LYS A 143 15.46 -18.59 -6.40
CA LYS A 143 16.88 -18.55 -6.02
C LYS A 143 17.05 -17.75 -4.73
N ALA A 144 16.34 -16.63 -4.59
CA ALA A 144 16.29 -15.85 -3.36
C ALA A 144 15.81 -16.70 -2.17
N LEU A 145 14.70 -17.45 -2.34
CA LEU A 145 14.18 -18.35 -1.30
C LEU A 145 15.21 -19.40 -0.86
N LYS A 146 15.95 -19.97 -1.81
CA LYS A 146 17.01 -20.92 -1.49
C LYS A 146 18.13 -20.26 -0.68
N ILE A 147 18.60 -19.09 -1.11
CA ILE A 147 19.69 -18.35 -0.46
C ILE A 147 19.35 -18.02 0.99
N VAL A 148 18.15 -17.49 1.26
CA VAL A 148 17.75 -17.12 2.63
C VAL A 148 17.56 -18.35 3.52
N ARG A 149 17.00 -19.44 3.00
CA ARG A 149 16.87 -20.71 3.74
C ARG A 149 18.22 -21.34 4.07
N ASP A 150 19.21 -21.15 3.19
CA ASP A 150 20.58 -21.63 3.40
C ASP A 150 21.38 -20.68 4.32
N GLY A 151 20.78 -19.57 4.82
CA GLY A 151 21.44 -18.59 5.68
C GLY A 151 22.55 -17.81 4.96
N ALA A 152 22.49 -17.73 3.62
CA ALA A 152 23.57 -17.19 2.79
C ALA A 152 23.32 -15.74 2.32
N PHE A 153 22.33 -15.04 2.88
CA PHE A 153 21.94 -13.69 2.47
C PHE A 153 23.11 -12.70 2.56
N GLU A 154 23.70 -12.50 3.74
CA GLU A 154 24.78 -11.51 3.94
C GLU A 154 25.97 -11.77 3.03
N LYS A 155 26.38 -13.05 2.91
CA LYS A 155 27.47 -13.45 2.02
C LYS A 155 27.16 -13.07 0.58
N THR A 156 25.94 -13.34 0.12
CA THR A 156 25.50 -13.03 -1.24
C THR A 156 25.51 -11.52 -1.50
N ILE A 157 25.04 -10.70 -0.54
CA ILE A 157 25.06 -9.24 -0.66
C ILE A 157 26.49 -8.72 -0.71
N LYS A 158 27.37 -9.15 0.20
CA LYS A 158 28.79 -8.73 0.24
C LYS A 158 29.53 -9.07 -1.06
N GLU A 159 29.22 -10.19 -1.70
CA GLU A 159 29.86 -10.61 -2.97
C GLU A 159 29.34 -9.86 -4.21
N ASN A 160 28.07 -9.44 -4.23
CA ASN A 160 27.43 -8.91 -5.44
C ASN A 160 27.10 -7.41 -5.38
N CYS A 161 26.85 -6.89 -4.17
CA CYS A 161 26.47 -5.51 -3.89
C CYS A 161 27.17 -5.01 -2.60
N PRO A 162 28.51 -4.97 -2.55
CA PRO A 162 29.25 -4.65 -1.33
C PRO A 162 28.95 -3.26 -0.76
N ASP A 163 28.55 -2.31 -1.61
CA ASP A 163 28.26 -0.92 -1.23
C ASP A 163 26.79 -0.71 -0.78
N LEU A 164 25.94 -1.74 -0.88
CA LEU A 164 24.53 -1.65 -0.48
C LEU A 164 24.41 -1.71 1.05
N ASN A 165 23.87 -0.63 1.65
CA ASN A 165 23.48 -0.65 3.05
C ASN A 165 22.14 -1.38 3.23
N TYR A 166 22.17 -2.70 3.16
CA TYR A 166 20.97 -3.53 3.31
C TYR A 166 20.37 -3.46 4.72
N GLU A 167 21.17 -3.11 5.74
CA GLU A 167 20.71 -3.00 7.13
C GLU A 167 19.70 -1.86 7.28
N GLU A 168 19.92 -0.73 6.61
CA GLU A 168 18.96 0.38 6.59
C GLU A 168 17.64 -0.02 5.93
N ILE A 169 17.69 -0.76 4.82
CA ILE A 169 16.49 -1.25 4.11
C ILE A 169 15.75 -2.25 4.98
N MET A 170 16.46 -3.20 5.59
CA MET A 170 15.89 -4.15 6.54
C MET A 170 15.23 -3.43 7.71
N ASN A 171 15.91 -2.46 8.33
CA ASN A 171 15.37 -1.69 9.43
C ASN A 171 14.14 -0.88 9.01
N PHE A 172 14.13 -0.30 7.81
CA PHE A 172 12.98 0.43 7.29
C PHE A 172 11.73 -0.47 7.17
N PHE A 173 11.87 -1.70 6.68
CA PHE A 173 10.74 -2.62 6.62
C PHE A 173 10.34 -3.16 8.00
N LEU A 174 11.31 -3.49 8.87
CA LEU A 174 11.04 -4.07 10.20
C LEU A 174 10.47 -3.04 11.16
N ASN A 175 10.99 -1.81 11.14
CA ASN A 175 10.69 -0.71 12.04
C ASN A 175 10.30 0.55 11.26
N PRO A 176 9.22 0.53 10.45
CA PRO A 176 8.87 1.65 9.62
C PRO A 176 8.41 2.86 10.44
N PRO A 177 8.67 4.10 9.97
CA PRO A 177 8.04 5.28 10.53
C PRO A 177 6.52 5.19 10.39
N TYR A 178 5.79 5.37 11.50
CA TYR A 178 4.33 5.37 11.50
C TYR A 178 3.79 6.45 12.47
N SER A 179 2.57 6.89 12.25
CA SER A 179 1.84 7.77 13.16
C SER A 179 0.86 6.98 14.01
N SER A 180 0.79 7.24 15.31
CA SER A 180 -0.30 6.78 16.18
C SER A 180 -1.45 7.80 16.27
N ASP A 181 -1.25 9.00 15.75
CA ASP A 181 -2.25 10.07 15.73
C ASP A 181 -3.11 9.94 14.46
N TYR A 182 -4.09 9.05 14.52
CA TYR A 182 -5.16 8.92 13.52
C TYR A 182 -6.48 8.58 14.20
N LYS A 183 -7.59 8.93 13.55
CA LYS A 183 -8.95 8.62 14.02
C LYS A 183 -9.79 8.05 12.90
N LEU A 184 -10.36 6.87 13.14
CA LEU A 184 -11.24 6.18 12.19
C LEU A 184 -12.70 6.53 12.48
N ASN A 185 -13.07 7.77 12.19
CA ASN A 185 -14.43 8.28 12.43
C ASN A 185 -15.15 8.45 11.09
N TRP A 186 -16.03 7.50 10.78
CA TRP A 186 -16.96 7.63 9.65
C TRP A 186 -18.05 8.64 9.97
N ARG A 187 -18.41 9.45 8.97
CA ARG A 187 -19.46 10.46 9.05
C ARG A 187 -20.48 10.23 7.95
N ASP A 188 -21.63 10.89 8.08
CA ASP A 188 -22.57 10.96 6.98
C ASP A 188 -21.97 11.77 5.82
N PRO A 189 -22.20 11.36 4.56
CA PRO A 189 -21.72 12.10 3.41
C PRO A 189 -22.47 13.42 3.28
N ASP A 190 -21.74 14.49 2.98
CA ASP A 190 -22.29 15.79 2.61
C ASP A 190 -22.82 15.73 1.18
N THR A 191 -24.10 15.42 1.03
CA THR A 191 -24.72 15.22 -0.28
C THR A 191 -24.72 16.48 -1.13
N ASP A 192 -24.99 17.64 -0.52
CA ASP A 192 -25.04 18.92 -1.22
C ASP A 192 -23.63 19.35 -1.63
N GLY A 193 -22.66 19.20 -0.73
CA GLY A 193 -21.25 19.44 -1.02
C GLY A 193 -20.70 18.51 -2.11
N LEU A 194 -21.08 17.22 -2.12
CA LEU A 194 -20.71 16.28 -3.18
C LEU A 194 -21.31 16.66 -4.54
N LEU A 195 -22.56 17.10 -4.57
CA LEU A 195 -23.22 17.54 -5.80
C LEU A 195 -22.54 18.77 -6.38
N ALA A 196 -22.34 19.81 -5.56
CA ALA A 196 -21.64 21.02 -5.97
C ALA A 196 -20.22 20.68 -6.45
N TYR A 197 -19.45 19.95 -5.64
CA TYR A 197 -18.06 19.63 -5.96
C TYR A 197 -17.92 18.81 -7.25
N LEU A 198 -18.67 17.72 -7.42
CA LEU A 198 -18.52 16.86 -8.59
C LEU A 198 -19.16 17.44 -9.85
N CYS A 199 -20.31 18.11 -9.74
CA CYS A 199 -21.04 18.59 -10.91
C CYS A 199 -20.58 19.97 -11.37
N GLU A 200 -20.19 20.86 -10.47
CA GLU A 200 -19.76 22.23 -10.80
C GLU A 200 -18.27 22.29 -11.09
N ASP A 201 -17.42 21.73 -10.20
CA ASP A 201 -15.96 21.83 -10.37
C ASP A 201 -15.41 20.80 -11.39
N TYR A 202 -16.06 19.63 -11.52
CA TYR A 202 -15.60 18.51 -12.35
C TYR A 202 -16.59 18.07 -13.45
N GLU A 203 -17.68 18.81 -13.64
CA GLU A 203 -18.66 18.61 -14.72
C GLU A 203 -19.28 17.18 -14.79
N PHE A 204 -19.36 16.47 -13.65
CA PHE A 204 -20.03 15.18 -13.60
C PHE A 204 -21.54 15.35 -13.84
N SER A 205 -22.15 14.32 -14.43
CA SER A 205 -23.60 14.26 -14.63
C SER A 205 -24.35 14.29 -13.29
N ARG A 206 -25.08 15.37 -13.04
CA ARG A 206 -25.90 15.55 -11.83
C ARG A 206 -26.85 14.38 -11.58
N THR A 207 -27.59 13.97 -12.61
CA THR A 207 -28.53 12.84 -12.52
C THR A 207 -27.83 11.53 -12.14
N ARG A 208 -26.59 11.32 -12.60
CA ARG A 208 -25.78 10.15 -12.21
C ARG A 208 -25.33 10.24 -10.75
N ILE A 209 -24.89 11.40 -10.29
CA ILE A 209 -24.42 11.60 -8.91
C ILE A 209 -25.59 11.46 -7.92
N GLU A 210 -26.74 12.08 -8.20
CA GLU A 210 -27.96 11.95 -7.37
C GLU A 210 -28.37 10.48 -7.20
N ALA A 211 -28.37 9.70 -8.29
CA ALA A 211 -28.68 8.26 -8.23
C ALA A 211 -27.66 7.44 -7.41
N ILE A 212 -26.39 7.86 -7.35
CA ILE A 212 -25.37 7.21 -6.51
C ILE A 212 -25.58 7.60 -5.04
N LEU A 213 -25.85 8.86 -4.75
CA LEU A 213 -26.09 9.36 -3.38
C LEU A 213 -27.34 8.72 -2.77
N GLU A 214 -28.41 8.53 -3.54
CA GLU A 214 -29.59 7.79 -3.08
C GLU A 214 -29.24 6.36 -2.67
N LYS A 215 -28.38 5.66 -3.44
CA LYS A 215 -27.95 4.30 -3.13
C LYS A 215 -27.08 4.25 -1.89
N LEU A 216 -26.16 5.21 -1.74
CA LEU A 216 -25.31 5.34 -0.55
C LEU A 216 -26.15 5.54 0.72
N ASN A 217 -27.21 6.35 0.64
CA ASN A 217 -28.13 6.57 1.76
C ASN A 217 -29.01 5.34 2.07
N LYS A 218 -29.44 4.58 1.06
CA LYS A 218 -30.21 3.33 1.25
C LYS A 218 -29.36 2.20 1.84
N GLY A 219 -28.06 2.16 1.55
CA GLY A 219 -27.13 1.13 2.05
C GLY A 219 -26.84 1.17 3.55
N LYS A 220 -27.19 2.27 4.24
CA LYS A 220 -27.02 2.43 5.70
C LYS A 220 -28.05 1.65 6.55
N GLY A 221 -29.05 1.03 5.93
CA GLY A 221 -30.14 0.35 6.64
C GLY A 221 -29.77 -0.98 7.31
N GLN A 222 -28.62 -1.58 6.99
CA GLN A 222 -28.20 -2.83 7.63
C GLN A 222 -27.42 -2.52 8.91
N LYS A 223 -28.14 -2.41 10.03
CA LYS A 223 -27.57 -2.27 11.38
C LYS A 223 -26.58 -3.41 11.63
N THR A 224 -25.38 -3.08 12.09
CA THR A 224 -24.43 -4.08 12.61
C THR A 224 -24.96 -4.63 13.93
N LEU A 225 -24.70 -5.92 14.20
CA LEU A 225 -25.09 -6.58 15.46
C LEU A 225 -24.56 -5.85 16.70
N ASP A 226 -23.46 -5.11 16.57
CA ASP A 226 -22.87 -4.31 17.64
C ASP A 226 -23.79 -3.18 18.16
N GLN A 227 -24.72 -2.68 17.32
CA GLN A 227 -25.73 -1.71 17.77
C GLN A 227 -26.89 -2.35 18.55
N TRP A 228 -26.97 -3.68 18.61
CA TRP A 228 -27.99 -4.42 19.35
C TRP A 228 -27.52 -4.86 20.74
N PHE A 229 -26.20 -4.92 20.96
CA PHE A 229 -25.59 -5.33 22.23
C PHE A 229 -24.99 -4.16 23.03
N GLY A 230 -25.20 -2.91 22.58
CA GLY A 230 -24.86 -1.69 23.32
C GLY A 230 -25.80 -1.43 24.48
#